data_AF-A0A502EM65-F1
#
_entry.id   AF-A0A502EM65-F1
#
_cell.length_a   1.000
_cell.length_b   1.000
_cell.length_c   1.000
_cell.angle_alpha   90.00
_cell.angle_beta   90.00
_cell.angle_gamma   90.00
#
_symmetry.space_group_name_H-M   'P 1'
#
loop_
_entity.id
_entity.type
_entity.pdbx_description
1 polymer ?
#
loop_
_entity_poly.entity_id
_entity_poly.type
_entity_poly.pdbx_seq_one_letter_code
_entity_poly.pdbx_strand_id
1 'polypeptide(L)'
;MKKTRLNKLEKTALVVCGIFIMGMIFGYLSGRYRFNDFGILYHFFWISNYIFVLSSFVYGIVNAILIFKENYNWKRKLIWSITSLLPFLYFVIMMTIGMLL
;
A
#
# COMPACT_ATOMS: atom_id res chain seq x y z
N MET A 1 -0.41 -28.74 -2.85
CA MET A 1 -0.75 -27.55 -3.65
C MET A 1 -1.13 -26.28 -2.85
N LYS A 2 -1.61 -26.37 -1.59
CA LYS A 2 -1.97 -25.18 -0.77
C LYS A 2 -0.77 -24.32 -0.31
N LYS A 3 0.38 -24.94 -0.02
CA LYS A 3 1.59 -24.26 0.47
C LYS A 3 2.18 -23.26 -0.55
N THR A 4 2.07 -23.55 -1.85
CA THR A 4 2.56 -22.67 -2.92
C THR A 4 1.66 -21.45 -3.12
N ARG A 5 0.35 -21.57 -2.92
CA ARG A 5 -0.59 -20.43 -2.99
C ARG A 5 -0.35 -19.44 -1.87
N LEU A 6 -0.13 -19.91 -0.64
CA LEU A 6 0.19 -19.05 0.50
C LEU A 6 1.47 -18.25 0.27
N ASN A 7 2.56 -18.90 -0.11
CA ASN A 7 3.81 -18.20 -0.38
C ASN A 7 3.65 -17.12 -1.47
N LYS A 8 2.72 -17.31 -2.42
CA LYS A 8 2.39 -16.30 -3.42
C LYS A 8 1.68 -15.10 -2.79
N LEU A 9 0.68 -15.32 -1.94
CA LEU A 9 -0.06 -14.26 -1.23
C LEU A 9 0.86 -13.45 -0.29
N GLU A 10 1.80 -14.12 0.37
CA GLU A 10 2.80 -13.46 1.23
C GLU A 10 3.74 -12.57 0.42
N LYS A 11 4.22 -13.06 -0.73
CA LYS A 11 4.99 -12.24 -1.67
C LYS A 11 4.18 -11.07 -2.20
N THR A 12 2.90 -11.29 -2.52
CA THR A 12 1.99 -10.22 -2.94
C THR A 12 1.82 -9.16 -1.85
N ALA A 13 1.73 -9.56 -0.57
CA ALA A 13 1.67 -8.60 0.54
C ALA A 13 2.90 -7.67 0.57
N LEU A 14 4.10 -8.24 0.36
CA LEU A 14 5.33 -7.44 0.30
C LEU A 14 5.35 -6.52 -0.93
N VAL A 15 4.87 -6.98 -2.08
CA VAL A 15 4.77 -6.16 -3.30
C VAL A 15 3.80 -4.99 -3.09
N VAL A 16 2.66 -5.22 -2.44
CA VAL A 16 1.69 -4.17 -2.10
C VAL A 16 2.35 -3.10 -1.23
N CYS A 17 3.10 -3.49 -0.20
CA CYS A 17 3.86 -2.55 0.62
C CYS A 17 4.92 -1.79 -0.19
N GLY A 18 5.63 -2.46 -1.09
CA GLY A 18 6.61 -1.81 -1.97
C GLY A 18 5.98 -0.76 -2.90
N ILE A 19 4.83 -1.08 -3.50
CA ILE A 19 4.06 -0.15 -4.32
C ILE A 19 3.62 1.07 -3.50
N PHE A 20 3.13 0.84 -2.27
CA PHE A 20 2.72 1.91 -1.38
C PHE A 20 3.88 2.86 -1.04
N ILE A 21 5.05 2.30 -0.70
CA ILE A 21 6.26 3.10 -0.40
C ILE A 21 6.69 3.92 -1.64
N MET A 22 6.65 3.33 -2.84
CA MET A 22 6.95 4.06 -4.07
C MET A 22 5.96 5.21 -4.32
N GLY A 23 4.67 4.97 -4.06
CA GLY A 23 3.64 6.02 -4.10
C GLY A 23 3.99 7.18 -3.15
N MET A 24 4.33 6.89 -1.89
CA MET A 24 4.74 7.90 -0.91
C MET A 24 5.96 8.70 -1.36
N ILE A 25 6.99 8.04 -1.92
CA ILE A 25 8.17 8.71 -2.47
C ILE A 25 7.77 9.67 -3.59
N PHE A 26 6.89 9.24 -4.49
CA PHE A 26 6.41 10.08 -5.59
C PHE A 26 5.60 11.27 -5.08
N GLY A 27 4.76 11.06 -4.06
CA GLY A 27 4.05 12.14 -3.38
C GLY A 27 5.02 13.18 -2.79
N TYR A 28 6.06 12.71 -2.10
CA TYR A 28 7.10 13.57 -1.54
C TYR A 28 7.87 14.36 -2.61
N LEU A 29 8.26 13.70 -3.71
CA LEU A 29 8.92 14.34 -4.84
C LEU A 29 8.00 15.37 -5.51
N SER A 30 6.71 15.05 -5.70
CA SER A 30 5.74 15.99 -6.30
C SER A 30 5.69 17.30 -5.52
N GLY A 31 5.72 17.26 -4.18
CA GLY A 31 5.74 18.45 -3.34
C GLY A 31 6.93 19.38 -3.61
N ARG A 32 8.10 18.81 -3.93
CA ARG A 32 9.30 19.59 -4.26
C ARG A 32 9.24 20.27 -5.63
N TYR A 33 8.50 19.70 -6.58
CA TYR A 33 8.36 20.27 -7.92
C TYR A 33 7.15 21.20 -8.07
N ARG A 34 6.35 21.40 -7.00
CA ARG A 34 5.12 22.22 -7.04
C ARG A 34 5.35 23.67 -7.47
N PHE A 35 6.50 24.25 -7.12
CA PHE A 35 6.82 25.67 -7.38
C PHE A 35 7.96 25.86 -8.39
N ASN A 36 8.40 24.79 -9.05
CA ASN A 36 9.39 24.88 -10.11
C ASN A 36 8.71 25.01 -11.48
N ASP A 37 9.43 25.55 -12.47
CA ASP A 37 8.97 25.67 -13.87
C ASP A 37 8.63 24.31 -14.53
N PHE A 38 8.95 23.21 -13.86
CA PHE A 38 8.68 21.85 -14.30
C PHE A 38 7.27 21.36 -13.91
N GLY A 39 6.22 22.13 -14.25
CA GLY A 39 4.83 21.79 -13.92
C GLY A 39 4.36 20.43 -14.45
N ILE A 40 4.91 19.97 -15.58
CA ILE A 40 4.62 18.63 -16.14
C ILE A 40 5.09 17.51 -15.21
N LEU A 41 6.29 17.66 -14.62
CA LEU A 41 6.84 16.70 -13.66
C LEU A 41 5.99 16.64 -12.39
N TYR A 42 5.51 17.79 -11.91
CA TYR A 42 4.58 17.85 -10.78
C TYR A 42 3.32 17.01 -11.04
N HIS A 43 2.62 17.24 -12.15
CA HIS A 43 1.40 16.49 -12.48
C HIS A 43 1.67 14.99 -12.67
N PHE A 44 2.79 14.64 -13.31
CA PHE A 44 3.18 13.24 -13.49
C PHE A 44 3.38 12.51 -12.16
N PHE A 45 4.17 13.09 -11.24
CA PHE A 45 4.40 12.50 -9.92
C PHE A 45 3.13 12.47 -9.07
N TRP A 46 2.31 13.51 -9.15
CA TRP A 46 1.06 13.61 -8.42
C TRP A 46 0.05 12.54 -8.86
N ILE A 47 -0.18 12.38 -10.16
CA ILE A 47 -1.06 11.33 -10.72
C ILE A 47 -0.51 9.94 -10.37
N SER A 48 0.80 9.74 -10.57
CA SER A 48 1.45 8.46 -10.27
C SER A 48 1.34 8.08 -8.80
N ASN A 49 1.47 9.04 -7.88
CA ASN A 49 1.23 8.83 -6.45
C ASN A 49 -0.19 8.31 -6.19
N TYR A 50 -1.22 8.96 -6.73
CA TYR A 50 -2.60 8.50 -6.58
C TYR A 50 -2.81 7.08 -7.10
N ILE A 51 -2.29 6.78 -8.28
CA ILE A 51 -2.41 5.45 -8.89
C ILE A 51 -1.74 4.40 -7.98
N PHE A 52 -0.52 4.65 -7.51
CA PHE A 52 0.19 3.69 -6.65
C PHE A 52 -0.49 3.50 -5.29
N VAL A 53 -0.90 4.57 -4.64
CA VAL A 53 -1.57 4.49 -3.33
C VAL A 53 -2.92 3.78 -3.45
N LEU A 54 -3.78 4.18 -4.40
CA LEU A 54 -5.08 3.54 -4.60
C LEU A 54 -4.93 2.06 -4.98
N SER A 55 -4.00 1.75 -5.88
CA SER A 55 -3.71 0.36 -6.25
C SER A 55 -3.26 -0.45 -5.02
N SER A 56 -2.39 0.11 -4.19
CA SER A 56 -1.94 -0.58 -2.97
C SER A 56 -3.09 -0.88 -2.00
N PHE A 57 -4.10 -0.02 -1.90
CA PHE A 57 -5.26 -0.26 -1.06
C PHE A 57 -6.13 -1.39 -1.60
N VAL A 58 -6.49 -1.32 -2.89
CA VAL A 58 -7.33 -2.35 -3.53
C VAL A 58 -6.65 -3.71 -3.44
N TYR A 59 -5.38 -3.79 -3.85
CA TYR A 59 -4.63 -5.06 -3.79
C TYR A 59 -4.35 -5.51 -2.36
N GLY A 60 -4.12 -4.58 -1.42
CA GLY A 60 -3.94 -4.90 0.00
C GLY A 60 -5.18 -5.54 0.63
N ILE A 61 -6.36 -4.95 0.41
CA ILE A 61 -7.65 -5.49 0.90
C ILE A 61 -7.95 -6.84 0.26
N VAL A 62 -7.82 -6.95 -1.07
CA VAL A 62 -8.05 -8.22 -1.78
C VAL A 62 -7.11 -9.30 -1.27
N ASN A 63 -5.81 -8.99 -1.09
CA ASN A 63 -4.84 -9.96 -0.59
C ASN A 63 -5.13 -10.37 0.86
N ALA A 64 -5.51 -9.44 1.73
CA ALA A 64 -5.92 -9.73 3.11
C ALA A 64 -7.13 -10.68 3.16
N ILE A 65 -8.17 -10.44 2.35
CA ILE A 65 -9.35 -11.32 2.26
C ILE A 65 -8.93 -12.72 1.77
N LEU A 66 -8.05 -12.81 0.78
CA LEU A 66 -7.58 -14.10 0.25
C LEU A 66 -6.75 -14.88 1.28
N ILE A 67 -5.85 -14.21 2.00
CA ILE A 67 -5.10 -14.77 3.14
C ILE A 67 -6.07 -15.25 4.22
N PHE A 68 -7.15 -14.50 4.47
CA PHE A 68 -8.12 -14.87 5.49
C PHE A 68 -9.00 -16.06 5.09
N LYS A 69 -9.20 -16.33 3.80
CA LYS A 69 -9.96 -17.50 3.34
C LYS A 69 -9.19 -18.81 3.42
N GLU A 70 -7.87 -18.76 3.59
CA GLU A 70 -7.05 -19.96 3.66
C GLU A 70 -7.08 -20.61 5.06
N ASN A 71 -7.08 -21.94 5.08
CA ASN A 71 -7.11 -22.77 6.28
C ASN A 71 -5.69 -23.15 6.71
N TYR A 72 -5.02 -22.26 7.42
CA TYR A 72 -3.73 -22.51 8.07
C TYR A 72 -3.61 -21.77 9.41
N ASN A 73 -2.45 -21.91 10.05
CA ASN A 73 -2.15 -21.40 11.39
C ASN A 73 -2.58 -19.93 11.57
N TRP A 74 -3.49 -19.70 12.51
CA TRP A 74 -4.14 -18.40 12.76
C TRP A 74 -3.13 -17.25 12.96
N LYS A 75 -2.02 -17.50 13.66
CA LYS A 75 -0.96 -16.51 13.88
C LYS A 75 -0.36 -16.00 12.57
N ARG A 76 -0.03 -16.92 11.65
CA ARG A 76 0.54 -16.57 10.34
C ARG A 76 -0.46 -15.81 9.48
N LYS A 77 -1.75 -16.19 9.56
CA LYS A 77 -2.84 -15.52 8.84
C LYS A 77 -3.02 -14.07 9.29
N LEU A 78 -2.99 -13.84 10.61
CA LEU A 78 -3.04 -12.49 11.17
C LEU A 78 -1.87 -11.63 10.71
N ILE A 79 -0.63 -12.13 10.86
CA ILE A 79 0.58 -11.37 10.49
C ILE A 79 0.51 -10.91 9.03
N TRP A 80 0.25 -11.82 8.08
CA TRP A 80 0.26 -11.48 6.66
C TRP A 80 -0.96 -10.67 6.21
N SER A 81 -2.10 -10.84 6.89
CA SER A 81 -3.28 -10.00 6.66
C SER A 81 -3.01 -8.56 7.10
N ILE A 82 -2.43 -8.37 8.30
CA ILE A 82 -2.01 -7.06 8.81
C ILE A 82 -0.96 -6.44 7.89
N THR A 83 0.04 -7.20 7.46
CA THR A 83 1.05 -6.71 6.49
C THR A 83 0.41 -6.24 5.19
N SER A 84 -0.60 -6.97 4.67
CA SER A 84 -1.31 -6.56 3.45
C SER A 84 -2.16 -5.30 3.65
N LEU A 85 -2.66 -5.08 4.86
CA LEU A 85 -3.45 -3.91 5.23
C LEU A 85 -2.60 -2.73 5.74
N LEU A 86 -1.27 -2.88 5.77
CA LEU A 86 -0.35 -1.86 6.28
C LEU A 86 -0.49 -0.51 5.56
N PRO A 87 -0.66 -0.44 4.22
CA PRO A 87 -0.97 0.83 3.54
C PRO A 87 -2.22 1.52 4.07
N PHE A 88 -3.28 0.75 4.31
CA PHE A 88 -4.55 1.26 4.82
C PHE A 88 -4.43 1.74 6.26
N LEU A 89 -3.78 0.95 7.12
CA LEU A 89 -3.50 1.33 8.51
C LEU A 89 -2.71 2.63 8.59
N TYR A 90 -1.66 2.77 7.79
CA TYR A 90 -0.87 4.00 7.73
C TYR A 90 -1.74 5.20 7.38
N PHE A 91 -2.61 5.08 6.36
CA PHE A 91 -3.47 6.17 5.93
C PHE A 91 -4.48 6.59 7.01
N VAL A 92 -5.09 5.63 7.70
CA VAL A 92 -6.01 5.90 8.83
C VAL A 92 -5.28 6.64 9.95
N ILE A 93 -4.07 6.20 10.30
CA ILE A 93 -3.24 6.85 11.33
C ILE A 93 -2.92 8.30 10.94
N MET A 94 -2.46 8.52 9.70
CA MET A 94 -2.11 9.85 9.21
C MET A 94 -3.32 10.79 9.17
N MET A 95 -4.49 10.31 8.74
CA MET A 95 -5.74 11.08 8.77
C MET A 95 -6.14 11.45 10.20
N THR A 96 -6.03 10.50 11.14
CA THR A 96 -6.39 10.74 12.54
C THR A 96 -5.47 11.77 13.18
N ILE A 97 -4.17 11.65 12.96
CA ILE A 97 -3.17 12.62 13.45
C ILE A 97 -3.42 13.99 12.81
N GLY A 98 -3.68 14.04 11.51
CA GLY A 98 -3.94 15.29 10.79
C GLY A 98 -5.24 16.00 11.20
N MET A 99 -6.22 15.30 11.75
CA MET A 99 -7.43 15.91 12.34
C MET A 99 -7.22 16.40 13.77
N LEU A 100 -6.23 15.86 14.48
CA LEU A 100 -5.93 16.21 15.88
C LEU A 100 -4.99 17.42 16.02
N LEU A 101 -4.27 17.78 14.95
CA LEU A 101 -3.37 18.94 14.85
C LEU A 101 -4.07 20.13 14.20
#